data_AF-A0A6P0XXM6-F1
#
_entry.id   AF-A0A6P0XXM6-F1
#
_cell.length_a   1.000
_cell.length_b   1.000
_cell.length_c   1.000
_cell.angle_alpha   90.00
_cell.angle_beta   90.00
_cell.angle_gamma   90.00
#
_symmetry.space_group_name_H-M   'P 1'
#
loop_
_entity.id
_entity.type
_entity.pdbx_description
1 polymer ?
#
loop_
_entity_poly.entity_id
_entity_poly.type
_entity_poly.pdbx_seq_one_letter_code
_entity_poly.pdbx_strand_id
1 'polypeptide(L)'
;LRNNYRALEHDHLRPYFVYKDGQLVEDMSFRDLNFWERDRYNFSIVDSLPFWSVQNSRILQLIRKVDIDAKRRQFEKDYSEINLAFYKEPQPDYDWEETWKVTEGLIKLMRDEVYDQGADFMLITASDSYQVLPDIQKRDGFRKSLNVPNLFYPDIRLKNFGKEENIPVYNLAGPIWDEAKKTGKCLHGFDNAVPCGGHWNIGGHKFVGEIMANYLCERYTAKLRK
;
A
#
# COMPACT_ATOMS: atom_id res chain seq x y z
N LEU A 1 -0.83 2.12 1.55
CA LEU A 1 -1.14 2.57 2.93
C LEU A 1 0.06 3.17 3.62
N ARG A 2 1.14 2.41 3.90
CA ARG A 2 2.36 2.93 4.55
C ARG A 2 2.86 4.26 3.99
N ASN A 3 2.65 4.47 2.69
CA ASN A 3 3.06 5.66 1.96
C ASN A 3 2.45 6.97 2.48
N ASN A 4 1.37 6.89 3.26
CA ASN A 4 0.64 8.00 3.83
C ASN A 4 1.18 8.46 5.19
N TYR A 5 2.12 7.73 5.79
CA TYR A 5 2.68 8.08 7.10
C TYR A 5 4.20 8.00 7.09
N ARG A 6 4.85 9.09 7.50
CA ARG A 6 6.29 9.29 7.33
C ARG A 6 7.13 8.21 8.05
N ALA A 7 6.71 7.75 9.22
CA ALA A 7 7.49 6.78 9.99
C ALA A 7 7.61 5.39 9.30
N LEU A 8 6.61 5.03 8.47
CA LEU A 8 6.56 3.76 7.75
C LEU A 8 7.07 3.83 6.31
N GLU A 9 7.43 5.02 5.83
CA GLU A 9 7.97 5.22 4.50
C GLU A 9 9.45 5.58 4.58
N HIS A 10 10.24 5.11 3.63
CA HIS A 10 11.65 5.44 3.55
C HIS A 10 11.96 6.49 2.48
N ASP A 11 11.18 6.60 1.40
CA ASP A 11 11.36 7.65 0.40
C ASP A 11 10.48 8.87 0.73
N HIS A 12 11.15 9.94 1.16
CA HIS A 12 10.51 11.17 1.62
C HIS A 12 10.38 12.26 0.54
N LEU A 13 10.55 11.98 -0.76
CA LEU A 13 10.42 12.97 -1.85
C LEU A 13 8.98 13.36 -2.24
N ARG A 14 8.03 13.29 -1.32
CA ARG A 14 6.64 13.60 -1.62
C ARG A 14 5.96 14.27 -0.44
N PRO A 15 4.90 15.04 -0.69
CA PRO A 15 4.09 15.58 0.40
C PRO A 15 3.48 14.46 1.22
N TYR A 16 3.29 14.75 2.51
CA TYR A 16 2.45 13.96 3.40
C TYR A 16 1.22 14.79 3.78
N PHE A 17 0.23 14.13 4.38
CA PHE A 17 -0.83 14.80 5.10
C PHE A 17 -0.71 14.46 6.58
N VAL A 18 -0.92 15.46 7.43
CA VAL A 18 -0.84 15.33 8.89
C VAL A 18 -2.04 16.00 9.53
N TYR A 19 -2.50 15.49 10.67
CA TYR A 19 -3.53 16.17 11.45
C TYR A 19 -2.92 17.35 12.22
N LYS A 20 -3.48 18.54 12.02
CA LYS A 20 -3.25 19.72 12.87
C LYS A 20 -4.61 20.28 13.26
N ASP A 21 -4.82 20.49 14.55
CA ASP A 21 -6.09 21.00 15.11
C ASP A 21 -7.33 20.25 14.61
N GLY A 22 -7.20 18.93 14.44
CA GLY A 22 -8.28 18.04 13.98
C GLY A 22 -8.53 18.05 12.47
N GLN A 23 -7.77 18.80 11.69
CA GLN A 23 -7.88 18.84 10.23
C GLN A 23 -6.65 18.24 9.55
N LEU A 24 -6.86 17.57 8.42
CA LEU A 24 -5.76 17.15 7.57
C LEU A 24 -5.21 18.35 6.80
N VAL A 25 -3.91 18.56 6.93
CA VAL A 25 -3.18 19.60 6.20
C VAL A 25 -1.97 19.00 5.49
N GLU A 26 -1.61 19.59 4.36
CA GLU A 26 -0.42 19.22 3.61
C GLU A 26 0.85 19.53 4.42
N ASP A 27 1.75 18.54 4.51
CA ASP A 27 3.12 18.69 4.98
C ASP A 27 4.06 18.71 3.78
N MET A 28 4.55 19.90 3.46
CA MET A 28 5.46 20.17 2.33
C MET A 28 6.94 20.17 2.72
N SER A 29 7.29 19.73 3.94
CA SER A 29 8.68 19.74 4.44
C SER A 29 9.64 18.88 3.63
N PHE A 30 9.13 18.02 2.72
CA PHE A 30 9.99 17.32 1.76
C PHE A 30 10.81 18.26 0.86
N ARG A 31 10.34 19.49 0.66
CA ARG A 31 11.03 20.51 -0.15
C ARG A 31 12.31 21.03 0.49
N ASP A 32 12.41 20.91 1.81
CA ASP A 32 13.52 21.44 2.61
C ASP A 32 14.52 20.33 3.01
N LEU A 33 14.30 19.09 2.56
CA LEU A 33 15.18 17.97 2.86
C LEU A 33 16.50 18.10 2.11
N ASN A 34 17.59 17.84 2.83
CA ASN A 34 18.87 17.60 2.19
C ASN A 34 18.84 16.29 1.40
N PHE A 35 19.68 16.17 0.37
CA PHE A 35 19.65 14.99 -0.50
C PHE A 35 19.87 13.67 0.26
N TRP A 36 20.65 13.69 1.36
CA TRP A 36 20.91 12.51 2.20
C TRP A 36 19.80 12.19 3.21
N GLU A 37 18.91 13.15 3.51
CA GLU A 37 17.74 12.95 4.38
C GLU A 37 16.56 12.33 3.63
N ARG A 38 16.64 12.32 2.29
CA ARG A 38 15.63 11.77 1.40
C ARG A 38 15.26 10.33 1.73
N ASP A 39 16.27 9.49 1.88
CA ASP A 39 16.10 8.05 2.03
C ASP A 39 17.16 7.48 2.97
N ARG A 40 16.68 7.05 4.14
CA ARG A 40 17.53 6.57 5.23
C ARG A 40 18.36 5.33 4.89
N TYR A 41 18.01 4.59 3.84
CA TYR A 41 18.71 3.37 3.42
C TYR A 41 19.63 3.57 2.22
N ASN A 42 19.39 4.58 1.38
CA ASN A 42 20.16 4.81 0.15
C ASN A 42 21.47 5.57 0.37
N PHE A 43 21.58 6.35 1.46
CA PHE A 43 22.75 7.18 1.73
C PHE A 43 23.56 6.66 2.91
N SER A 44 24.89 6.68 2.76
CA SER A 44 25.82 6.35 3.83
C SER A 44 26.18 7.57 4.66
N ILE A 45 26.64 7.35 5.90
CA ILE A 45 27.19 8.42 6.75
C ILE A 45 28.31 9.22 6.05
N VAL A 46 29.11 8.56 5.19
CA VAL A 46 30.21 9.20 4.47
C VAL A 46 29.78 9.93 3.21
N ASP A 47 28.52 9.78 2.77
CA ASP A 47 27.99 10.50 1.60
C ASP A 47 27.75 11.99 1.90
N SER A 48 27.88 12.41 3.16
CA SER A 48 27.95 13.82 3.57
C SER A 48 29.31 14.48 3.27
N LEU A 49 30.35 13.68 3.00
CA LEU A 49 31.68 14.18 2.66
C LEU A 49 31.77 14.58 1.18
N PRO A 50 32.73 15.45 0.79
CA PRO A 50 32.98 15.73 -0.61
C PRO A 50 33.23 14.44 -1.41
N PHE A 51 32.56 14.30 -2.54
CA PHE A 51 32.62 13.10 -3.38
C PHE A 51 34.05 12.64 -3.69
N TRP A 52 34.96 13.59 -3.97
CA TRP A 52 36.36 13.32 -4.24
C TRP A 52 37.08 12.65 -3.05
N SER A 53 36.73 13.00 -1.81
CA SER A 53 37.36 12.40 -0.61
C SER A 53 37.00 10.93 -0.49
N VAL A 54 35.71 10.60 -0.69
CA VAL A 54 35.23 9.20 -0.69
C VAL A 54 35.84 8.43 -1.87
N GLN A 55 35.93 9.03 -3.05
CA GLN A 55 36.46 8.36 -4.24
C GLN A 55 37.98 8.08 -4.17
N ASN A 56 38.74 8.86 -3.40
CA ASN A 56 40.19 8.71 -3.28
C ASN A 56 40.64 7.93 -2.03
N SER A 57 39.73 7.54 -1.13
CA SER A 57 40.06 6.78 0.09
C SER A 57 39.41 5.39 0.09
N ARG A 58 40.25 4.34 0.10
CA ARG A 58 39.77 2.95 0.21
C ARG A 58 39.09 2.66 1.55
N ILE A 59 39.50 3.35 2.62
CA ILE A 59 38.88 3.22 3.94
C ILE A 59 37.45 3.80 3.89
N LEU A 60 37.27 5.00 3.30
CA LEU A 60 35.94 5.60 3.17
C LEU A 60 35.02 4.78 2.26
N GLN A 61 35.55 4.19 1.18
CA GLN A 61 34.79 3.28 0.33
C GLN A 61 34.37 2.00 1.05
N LEU A 62 35.25 1.45 1.89
CA LEU A 62 34.93 0.28 2.70
C LEU A 62 33.84 0.62 3.73
N ILE A 63 33.96 1.74 4.44
CA ILE A 63 32.94 2.22 5.39
C ILE A 63 31.60 2.39 4.67
N ARG A 64 31.60 3.06 3.51
CA ARG A 64 30.40 3.23 2.68
C ARG A 64 29.75 1.90 2.34
N LYS A 65 30.54 0.94 1.86
CA LYS A 65 30.04 -0.38 1.48
C LYS A 65 29.42 -1.12 2.67
N VAL A 66 30.09 -1.13 3.82
CA VAL A 66 29.60 -1.80 5.02
C VAL A 66 28.31 -1.17 5.53
N ASP A 67 28.25 0.16 5.58
CA ASP A 67 27.05 0.90 6.00
C ASP A 67 25.86 0.63 5.06
N ILE A 68 26.06 0.76 3.74
CA ILE A 68 25.00 0.48 2.75
C ILE A 68 24.56 -0.99 2.78
N ASP A 69 25.49 -1.95 2.90
CA ASP A 69 25.12 -3.36 2.99
C ASP A 69 24.34 -3.67 4.30
N ALA A 70 24.67 -2.99 5.41
CA ALA A 70 23.91 -3.10 6.66
C ALA A 70 22.51 -2.48 6.53
N LYS A 71 22.42 -1.27 5.97
CA LYS A 71 21.15 -0.58 5.70
C LYS A 71 20.25 -1.37 4.77
N ARG A 72 20.79 -2.01 3.71
CA ARG A 72 20.00 -2.87 2.82
C ARG A 72 19.37 -4.05 3.57
N ARG A 73 20.12 -4.73 4.45
CA ARG A 73 19.56 -5.82 5.27
C ARG A 73 18.47 -5.32 6.21
N GLN A 74 18.66 -4.15 6.80
CA GLN A 74 17.66 -3.53 7.67
C GLN A 74 16.41 -3.14 6.87
N PHE A 75 16.57 -2.57 5.68
CA PHE A 75 15.47 -2.26 4.76
C PHE A 75 14.65 -3.50 4.42
N GLU A 76 15.29 -4.60 4.02
CA GLU A 76 14.60 -5.85 3.70
C GLU A 76 13.76 -6.37 4.88
N LYS A 77 14.30 -6.27 6.10
CA LYS A 77 13.59 -6.64 7.32
C LYS A 77 12.38 -5.73 7.58
N ASP A 78 12.62 -4.42 7.64
CA ASP A 78 11.58 -3.44 7.97
C ASP A 78 10.45 -3.47 6.93
N TYR A 79 10.81 -3.55 5.65
CA TYR A 79 9.86 -3.59 4.55
C TYR A 79 9.01 -4.86 4.54
N SER A 80 9.61 -5.99 4.92
CA SER A 80 8.87 -7.24 5.13
C SER A 80 7.85 -7.07 6.27
N GLU A 81 8.28 -6.59 7.43
CA GLU A 81 7.41 -6.39 8.60
C GLU A 81 6.25 -5.42 8.30
N ILE A 82 6.54 -4.29 7.64
CA ILE A 82 5.55 -3.29 7.22
C ILE A 82 4.55 -3.92 6.24
N ASN A 83 5.00 -4.64 5.22
CA ASN A 83 4.07 -5.24 4.25
C ASN A 83 3.18 -6.31 4.89
N LEU A 84 3.66 -7.03 5.91
CA LEU A 84 2.86 -8.02 6.62
C LEU A 84 1.87 -7.39 7.61
N ALA A 85 2.21 -6.23 8.19
CA ALA A 85 1.35 -5.50 9.12
C ALA A 85 0.04 -4.99 8.47
N PHE A 86 0.04 -4.78 7.16
CA PHE A 86 -1.14 -4.48 6.34
C PHE A 86 -2.34 -5.42 6.58
N TYR A 87 -2.07 -6.68 6.90
CA TYR A 87 -3.10 -7.71 7.12
C TYR A 87 -3.75 -7.68 8.50
N LYS A 88 -3.30 -6.78 9.37
CA LYS A 88 -3.62 -6.81 10.79
C LYS A 88 -4.32 -5.52 11.21
N GLU A 89 -5.20 -5.67 12.19
CA GLU A 89 -5.69 -4.54 12.94
C GLU A 89 -4.53 -3.87 13.68
N PRO A 90 -4.36 -2.54 13.53
CA PRO A 90 -3.31 -1.85 14.24
C PRO A 90 -3.56 -1.95 15.74
N GLN A 91 -2.49 -2.16 16.50
CA GLN A 91 -2.54 -1.95 17.93
C GLN A 91 -2.65 -0.44 18.21
N PRO A 92 -3.24 -0.04 19.35
CA PRO A 92 -3.20 1.35 19.78
C PRO A 92 -1.77 1.87 19.90
N ASP A 93 -1.58 3.17 19.66
CA ASP A 93 -0.31 3.90 19.79
C ASP A 93 0.82 3.39 18.86
N TYR A 94 0.45 2.72 17.77
CA TYR A 94 1.38 2.27 16.73
C TYR A 94 1.28 3.13 15.48
N ASP A 95 2.38 3.24 14.73
CA ASP A 95 2.45 3.97 13.46
C ASP A 95 1.34 3.59 12.46
N TRP A 96 0.85 2.34 12.52
CA TRP A 96 -0.24 1.86 11.69
C TRP A 96 -1.61 2.44 12.04
N GLU A 97 -1.85 2.82 13.29
CA GLU A 97 -3.08 3.50 13.69
C GLU A 97 -3.17 4.87 13.02
N GLU A 98 -2.10 5.68 13.14
CA GLU A 98 -2.05 6.99 12.48
C GLU A 98 -2.06 6.84 10.95
N THR A 99 -1.38 5.83 10.41
CA THR A 99 -1.44 5.52 8.96
C THR A 99 -2.87 5.29 8.48
N TRP A 100 -3.67 4.53 9.24
CA TRP A 100 -5.07 4.30 8.90
C TRP A 100 -5.91 5.56 9.06
N LYS A 101 -5.74 6.30 10.15
CA LYS A 101 -6.45 7.55 10.42
C LYS A 101 -6.19 8.62 9.33
N VAL A 102 -4.95 8.76 8.87
CA VAL A 102 -4.59 9.65 7.75
C VAL A 102 -5.18 9.13 6.45
N THR A 103 -5.12 7.83 6.18
CA THR A 103 -5.70 7.23 4.96
C THR A 103 -7.21 7.46 4.89
N GLU A 104 -7.93 7.17 5.97
CA GLU A 104 -9.39 7.32 6.06
C GLU A 104 -9.79 8.80 5.95
N GLY A 105 -9.06 9.69 6.63
CA GLY A 105 -9.26 11.13 6.49
C GLY A 105 -9.02 11.65 5.06
N LEU A 106 -7.99 11.13 4.36
CA LEU A 106 -7.73 11.47 2.97
C LEU A 106 -8.84 11.00 2.03
N ILE A 107 -9.34 9.78 2.24
CA ILE A 107 -10.48 9.27 1.45
C ILE A 107 -11.72 10.14 1.68
N LYS A 108 -11.96 10.59 2.92
CA LYS A 108 -13.05 11.50 3.26
C LYS A 108 -12.89 12.86 2.57
N LEU A 109 -11.69 13.44 2.61
CA LEU A 109 -11.38 14.70 1.95
C LEU A 109 -11.61 14.62 0.42
N MET A 110 -11.13 13.55 -0.22
CA MET A 110 -11.36 13.31 -1.66
C MET A 110 -12.84 13.15 -1.98
N ARG A 111 -13.61 12.45 -1.13
CA ARG A 111 -15.06 12.30 -1.29
C ARG A 111 -15.74 13.66 -1.27
N ASP A 112 -15.45 14.47 -0.25
CA ASP A 112 -16.08 15.77 -0.04
C ASP A 112 -15.80 16.71 -1.22
N GLU A 113 -14.54 16.76 -1.67
CA GLU A 113 -14.16 17.55 -2.86
C GLU A 113 -14.93 17.09 -4.12
N VAL A 114 -15.03 15.77 -4.35
CA VAL A 114 -15.76 15.24 -5.52
C VAL A 114 -17.26 15.54 -5.47
N TYR A 115 -17.88 15.43 -4.28
CA TYR A 115 -19.28 15.76 -4.08
C TYR A 115 -19.56 17.26 -4.22
N ASP A 116 -18.67 18.12 -3.73
CA ASP A 116 -18.79 19.58 -3.90
C ASP A 116 -18.72 19.99 -5.37
N GLN A 117 -18.05 19.21 -6.22
CA GLN A 117 -18.04 19.38 -7.68
C GLN A 117 -19.24 18.72 -8.38
N GLY A 118 -20.19 18.15 -7.65
CA GLY A 118 -21.41 17.53 -8.20
C GLY A 118 -21.18 16.19 -8.89
N ALA A 119 -20.06 15.51 -8.62
CA ALA A 119 -19.74 14.20 -9.19
C ALA A 119 -19.95 13.06 -8.18
N ASP A 120 -20.09 11.82 -8.67
CA ASP A 120 -20.16 10.63 -7.81
C ASP A 120 -18.75 10.17 -7.40
N PHE A 121 -18.57 9.82 -6.11
CA PHE A 121 -17.35 9.26 -5.55
C PHE A 121 -17.54 7.78 -5.18
N MET A 122 -16.52 6.96 -5.43
CA MET A 122 -16.49 5.54 -5.08
C MET A 122 -15.06 5.09 -4.81
N LEU A 123 -14.90 4.18 -3.83
CA LEU A 123 -13.64 3.51 -3.56
C LEU A 123 -13.64 2.09 -4.15
N ILE A 124 -12.57 1.75 -4.86
CA ILE A 124 -12.31 0.40 -5.37
C ILE A 124 -10.95 -0.04 -4.85
N THR A 125 -10.88 -1.17 -4.13
CA THR A 125 -9.62 -1.68 -3.56
C THR A 125 -9.01 -2.73 -4.48
N ALA A 126 -7.71 -2.59 -4.76
CA ALA A 126 -6.94 -3.63 -5.43
C ALA A 126 -6.58 -4.76 -4.44
N SER A 127 -6.48 -5.99 -4.96
CA SER A 127 -6.04 -7.13 -4.17
C SER A 127 -4.53 -7.19 -4.02
N ASP A 128 -4.05 -7.67 -2.88
CA ASP A 128 -2.71 -8.22 -2.76
C ASP A 128 -2.69 -9.68 -3.26
N SER A 129 -1.59 -10.07 -3.89
CA SER A 129 -1.40 -11.42 -4.43
C SER A 129 -1.64 -12.54 -3.40
N TYR A 130 -1.23 -12.37 -2.14
CA TYR A 130 -1.43 -13.38 -1.10
C TYR A 130 -2.91 -13.54 -0.71
N GLN A 131 -3.72 -12.49 -0.88
CA GLN A 131 -5.17 -12.56 -0.61
C GLN A 131 -5.90 -13.49 -1.59
N VAL A 132 -5.33 -13.71 -2.78
CA VAL A 132 -6.02 -14.33 -3.92
C VAL A 132 -5.28 -15.52 -4.51
N LEU A 133 -4.30 -16.07 -3.79
CA LEU A 133 -3.58 -17.28 -4.21
C LEU A 133 -4.58 -18.42 -4.52
N PRO A 134 -4.47 -19.09 -5.68
CA PRO A 134 -5.37 -20.19 -6.04
C PRO A 134 -5.12 -21.44 -5.18
N ASP A 135 -3.88 -21.65 -4.74
CA ASP A 135 -3.50 -22.73 -3.82
C ASP A 135 -4.00 -22.40 -2.41
N ILE A 136 -5.07 -23.08 -2.00
CA ILE A 136 -5.73 -22.89 -0.72
C ILE A 136 -4.80 -23.23 0.46
N GLN A 137 -3.94 -24.24 0.30
CA GLN A 137 -3.04 -24.67 1.39
C GLN A 137 -1.94 -23.63 1.60
N LYS A 138 -1.34 -23.10 0.53
CA LYS A 138 -0.35 -22.01 0.64
C LYS A 138 -0.97 -20.75 1.21
N ARG A 139 -2.18 -20.40 0.75
CA ARG A 139 -2.91 -19.24 1.26
C ARG A 139 -3.24 -19.35 2.74
N ASP A 140 -3.74 -20.52 3.17
CA ASP A 140 -4.05 -20.78 4.58
C ASP A 140 -2.78 -20.86 5.44
N GLY A 141 -1.70 -21.41 4.91
CA GLY A 141 -0.38 -21.40 5.54
C GLY A 141 0.12 -19.99 5.81
N PHE A 142 0.02 -19.08 4.83
CA PHE A 142 0.39 -17.68 4.99
C PHE A 142 -0.51 -16.96 6.02
N ARG A 143 -1.83 -17.18 5.95
CA ARG A 143 -2.78 -16.67 6.94
C ARG A 143 -2.41 -17.11 8.36
N LYS A 144 -2.06 -18.38 8.54
CA LYS A 144 -1.63 -18.95 9.82
C LYS A 144 -0.30 -18.38 10.29
N SER A 145 0.69 -18.19 9.39
CA SER A 145 1.98 -17.60 9.77
C SER A 145 1.86 -16.15 10.24
N LEU A 146 0.80 -15.44 9.81
CA LEU A 146 0.48 -14.10 10.30
C LEU A 146 -0.37 -14.06 11.57
N ASN A 147 -0.90 -15.22 11.99
CA ASN A 147 -1.86 -15.34 13.09
C ASN A 147 -3.10 -14.45 12.91
N VAL A 148 -3.68 -14.44 11.70
CA VAL A 148 -4.88 -13.62 11.38
C VAL A 148 -6.08 -14.51 11.03
N PRO A 149 -7.32 -14.06 11.31
CA PRO A 149 -8.52 -14.84 10.99
C PRO A 149 -8.78 -14.93 9.48
N ASN A 150 -8.39 -13.90 8.73
CA ASN A 150 -8.47 -13.83 7.28
C ASN A 150 -7.43 -12.84 6.73
N LEU A 151 -7.20 -12.83 5.42
CA LEU A 151 -6.26 -11.92 4.74
C LEU A 151 -6.94 -10.63 4.23
N PHE A 152 -8.22 -10.41 4.55
CA PHE A 152 -9.04 -9.33 4.02
C PHE A 152 -9.29 -8.19 5.03
N TYR A 153 -8.50 -8.12 6.11
CA TYR A 153 -8.60 -7.01 7.08
C TYR A 153 -8.70 -5.62 6.43
N PRO A 154 -7.79 -5.20 5.53
CA PRO A 154 -7.84 -3.86 4.94
C PRO A 154 -9.11 -3.63 4.12
N ASP A 155 -9.57 -4.64 3.38
CA ASP A 155 -10.83 -4.62 2.63
C ASP A 155 -12.04 -4.46 3.57
N ILE A 156 -12.07 -5.21 4.67
CA ILE A 156 -13.14 -5.17 5.67
C ILE A 156 -13.18 -3.80 6.34
N ARG A 157 -12.02 -3.26 6.75
CA ARG A 157 -11.89 -1.94 7.36
C ARG A 157 -12.43 -0.85 6.44
N LEU A 158 -11.94 -0.79 5.21
CA LEU A 158 -12.39 0.20 4.22
C LEU A 158 -13.87 0.06 3.88
N LYS A 159 -14.41 -1.17 3.86
CA LYS A 159 -15.84 -1.40 3.65
C LYS A 159 -16.69 -0.87 4.81
N ASN A 160 -16.23 -1.00 6.05
CA ASN A 160 -16.93 -0.47 7.22
C ASN A 160 -16.84 1.06 7.26
N PHE A 161 -15.65 1.62 7.09
CA PHE A 161 -15.44 3.05 6.93
C PHE A 161 -16.34 3.65 5.85
N GLY A 162 -16.42 3.01 4.68
CA GLY A 162 -17.30 3.48 3.61
C GLY A 162 -18.79 3.44 3.96
N LYS A 163 -19.26 2.51 4.81
CA LYS A 163 -20.64 2.53 5.30
C LYS A 163 -20.89 3.73 6.20
N GLU A 164 -19.96 4.03 7.10
CA GLU A 164 -20.06 5.16 8.04
C GLU A 164 -20.03 6.51 7.32
N GLU A 165 -19.19 6.60 6.27
CA GLU A 165 -18.99 7.82 5.48
C GLU A 165 -19.85 7.87 4.20
N ASN A 166 -20.82 6.98 4.04
CA ASN A 166 -21.68 6.90 2.84
C ASN A 166 -20.91 6.79 1.50
N ILE A 167 -19.71 6.19 1.52
CA ILE A 167 -18.89 5.93 0.35
C ILE A 167 -19.21 4.51 -0.17
N PRO A 168 -19.62 4.37 -1.45
CA PRO A 168 -19.66 3.07 -2.09
C PRO A 168 -18.25 2.46 -2.15
N VAL A 169 -18.08 1.26 -1.61
CA VAL A 169 -16.79 0.53 -1.62
C VAL A 169 -16.95 -0.80 -2.34
N TYR A 170 -16.11 -1.07 -3.34
CA TYR A 170 -16.03 -2.35 -4.03
C TYR A 170 -14.65 -2.98 -3.87
N ASN A 171 -14.60 -4.03 -3.07
CA ASN A 171 -13.36 -4.74 -2.77
C ASN A 171 -13.13 -5.84 -3.80
N LEU A 172 -12.05 -5.75 -4.58
CA LEU A 172 -11.78 -6.69 -5.67
C LEU A 172 -11.23 -8.03 -5.16
N ALA A 173 -10.62 -8.06 -3.98
CA ALA A 173 -9.91 -9.24 -3.48
C ALA A 173 -10.81 -10.47 -3.30
N GLY A 174 -12.07 -10.30 -2.88
CA GLY A 174 -13.05 -11.39 -2.77
C GLY A 174 -13.36 -12.04 -4.13
N PRO A 175 -13.92 -11.27 -5.10
CA PRO A 175 -14.21 -11.78 -6.44
C PRO A 175 -13.01 -12.40 -7.16
N ILE A 176 -11.83 -11.78 -7.04
CA ILE A 176 -10.59 -12.31 -7.65
C ILE A 176 -10.22 -13.65 -7.00
N TRP A 177 -10.33 -13.78 -5.67
CA TRP A 177 -10.05 -15.04 -5.01
C TRP A 177 -11.04 -16.13 -5.40
N ASP A 178 -12.33 -15.82 -5.53
CA ASP A 178 -13.33 -16.78 -5.97
C ASP A 178 -13.01 -17.35 -7.37
N GLU A 179 -12.60 -16.50 -8.30
CA GLU A 179 -12.20 -16.94 -9.64
C GLU A 179 -10.88 -17.71 -9.65
N ALA A 180 -9.88 -17.26 -8.90
CA ALA A 180 -8.60 -17.97 -8.77
C ALA A 180 -8.80 -19.36 -8.14
N LYS A 181 -9.63 -19.46 -7.10
CA LYS A 181 -10.00 -20.72 -6.44
C LYS A 181 -10.77 -21.64 -7.38
N LYS A 182 -11.72 -21.11 -8.15
CA LYS A 182 -12.54 -21.88 -9.10
C LYS A 182 -11.71 -22.45 -10.24
N THR A 183 -10.78 -21.66 -10.78
CA THR A 183 -10.00 -22.03 -11.97
C THR A 183 -8.67 -22.68 -11.66
N GLY A 184 -8.15 -22.53 -10.44
CA GLY A 184 -6.79 -22.92 -10.08
C GLY A 184 -5.70 -22.05 -10.72
N LYS A 185 -6.07 -20.96 -11.43
CA LYS A 185 -5.13 -20.11 -12.16
C LYS A 185 -4.72 -18.91 -11.31
N CYS A 186 -3.46 -18.50 -11.47
CA CYS A 186 -2.97 -17.27 -10.87
C CYS A 186 -3.45 -16.07 -11.68
N LEU A 187 -4.03 -15.08 -10.99
CA LEU A 187 -4.43 -13.79 -11.56
C LEU A 187 -3.40 -12.67 -11.27
N HIS A 188 -2.36 -12.99 -10.53
CA HIS A 188 -1.18 -12.16 -10.31
C HIS A 188 0.07 -12.83 -10.88
N GLY A 189 1.14 -12.05 -11.07
CA GLY A 189 2.46 -12.53 -11.42
C GLY A 189 2.68 -12.79 -12.91
N PHE A 190 3.93 -12.57 -13.33
CA PHE A 190 4.42 -12.78 -14.70
C PHE A 190 5.54 -13.82 -14.69
N ASP A 191 5.84 -14.40 -15.84
CA ASP A 191 6.82 -15.50 -15.96
C ASP A 191 8.23 -15.12 -15.47
N ASN A 192 8.58 -13.83 -15.53
CA ASN A 192 9.86 -13.28 -15.07
C ASN A 192 9.81 -12.70 -13.64
N ALA A 193 8.75 -12.96 -12.89
CA ALA A 193 8.51 -12.40 -11.56
C ALA A 193 8.19 -13.49 -10.53
N VAL A 194 7.90 -13.08 -9.29
CA VAL A 194 7.43 -14.00 -8.24
C VAL A 194 6.18 -14.73 -8.74
N PRO A 195 6.19 -16.08 -8.77
CA PRO A 195 5.03 -16.84 -9.21
C PRO A 195 3.79 -16.46 -8.44
N CYS A 196 2.72 -16.08 -9.15
CA CYS A 196 1.44 -15.68 -8.57
C CYS A 196 1.53 -14.47 -7.63
N GLY A 197 2.62 -13.70 -7.68
CA GLY A 197 2.93 -12.58 -6.80
C GLY A 197 2.92 -11.23 -7.52
N GLY A 198 2.90 -10.14 -6.76
CA GLY A 198 3.03 -8.78 -7.30
C GLY A 198 1.77 -8.29 -8.01
N HIS A 199 1.91 -7.69 -9.19
CA HIS A 199 0.79 -7.10 -9.94
C HIS A 199 -0.14 -8.14 -10.56
N TRP A 200 -1.34 -7.69 -10.94
CA TRP A 200 -2.23 -8.48 -11.79
C TRP A 200 -1.55 -8.84 -13.11
N ASN A 201 -1.76 -10.06 -13.56
CA ASN A 201 -1.31 -10.48 -14.89
C ASN A 201 -2.37 -10.17 -15.94
N ILE A 202 -2.13 -10.57 -17.19
CA ILE A 202 -3.09 -10.32 -18.30
C ILE A 202 -4.48 -10.87 -17.97
N GLY A 203 -4.56 -12.07 -17.39
CA GLY A 203 -5.82 -12.69 -16.97
C GLY A 203 -6.48 -11.94 -15.81
N GLY A 204 -5.70 -11.52 -14.81
CA GLY A 204 -6.17 -10.71 -13.70
C GLY A 204 -6.71 -9.35 -14.13
N HIS A 205 -5.97 -8.63 -14.97
CA HIS A 205 -6.41 -7.34 -15.51
C HIS A 205 -7.71 -7.47 -16.31
N LYS A 206 -7.82 -8.50 -17.17
CA LYS A 206 -9.05 -8.77 -17.92
C LYS A 206 -10.23 -9.01 -16.98
N PHE A 207 -10.08 -9.94 -16.03
CA PHE A 207 -11.13 -10.29 -15.08
C PHE A 207 -11.57 -9.09 -14.24
N VAL A 208 -10.61 -8.30 -13.72
CA VAL A 208 -10.89 -7.08 -12.95
C VAL A 208 -11.67 -6.06 -13.79
N GLY A 209 -11.26 -5.84 -15.04
CA GLY A 209 -11.98 -4.95 -15.96
C GLY A 209 -13.44 -5.37 -16.17
N GLU A 210 -13.67 -6.66 -16.37
CA GLU A 210 -15.02 -7.23 -16.56
C GLU A 210 -15.90 -7.06 -15.32
N ILE A 211 -15.42 -7.44 -14.13
CA ILE A 211 -16.22 -7.33 -12.90
C ILE A 211 -16.47 -5.87 -12.49
N MET A 212 -15.50 -4.97 -12.71
CA MET A 212 -15.66 -3.55 -12.44
C MET A 212 -16.67 -2.92 -13.40
N ALA A 213 -16.57 -3.21 -14.69
CA ALA A 213 -17.53 -2.70 -15.69
C ALA A 213 -18.96 -3.16 -15.38
N ASN A 214 -19.14 -4.45 -15.07
CA ASN A 214 -20.46 -4.99 -14.70
C ASN A 214 -21.01 -4.31 -13.44
N TYR A 215 -20.19 -4.19 -12.39
CA TYR A 215 -20.59 -3.53 -11.14
C TYR A 215 -21.04 -2.08 -11.37
N LEU A 216 -20.29 -1.31 -12.16
CA LEU A 216 -20.61 0.08 -12.47
C LEU A 216 -21.89 0.16 -13.31
N CYS A 217 -22.00 -0.65 -14.38
CA CYS A 217 -23.19 -0.69 -15.24
C CYS A 217 -24.46 -1.00 -14.43
N GLU A 218 -24.43 -1.99 -13.55
CA GLU A 218 -25.56 -2.33 -12.68
C GLU A 218 -25.96 -1.16 -11.78
N ARG A 219 -24.98 -0.52 -11.14
CA ARG A 219 -25.21 0.58 -10.19
C ARG A 219 -25.77 1.83 -10.88
N TYR A 220 -25.24 2.21 -12.03
CA TYR A 220 -25.70 3.39 -12.76
C TYR A 220 -27.00 3.13 -13.54
N THR A 221 -27.22 1.91 -14.06
CA THR A 221 -28.51 1.55 -14.68
C THR A 221 -29.64 1.55 -13.64
N ALA A 222 -29.38 1.08 -12.42
CA ALA A 222 -30.36 1.13 -11.33
C ALA A 222 -30.70 2.56 -10.90
N LYS A 223 -29.74 3.50 -10.94
CA LYS A 223 -29.99 4.93 -10.70
C LYS A 223 -30.89 5.54 -11.79
N LEU A 224 -30.67 5.22 -13.06
CA LEU A 224 -31.47 5.75 -14.18
C LEU A 224 -32.93 5.27 -14.21
N ARG A 225 -33.24 4.18 -13.50
CA ARG A 225 -34.60 3.60 -13.41
C ARG A 225 -35.42 4.15 -12.23
N LYS A 226 -34.82 4.94 -11.34
CA LYS A 226 -35.47 5.60 -10.21
C LYS A 226 -35.70 7.07 -10.53
#